data_AF-A0A8J2KAR3-F1
#
_entry.id   AF-A0A8J2KAR3-F1
#
_cell.length_a   1.000
_cell.length_b   1.000
_cell.length_c   1.000
_cell.angle_alpha   90.00
_cell.angle_beta   90.00
_cell.angle_gamma   90.00
#
_symmetry.space_group_name_H-M   'P 1'
#
loop_
_entity.id
_entity.type
_entity.pdbx_description
1 polymer ?
#
loop_
_entity_poly.entity_id
_entity_poly.type
_entity_poly.pdbx_seq_one_letter_code
_entity_poly.pdbx_strand_id
1 'polypeptide(L)'
;MSFIGQKMFYLIDRIIKKYDPEHAELPFAGRSVVLVGDIYQLGPIGDRNLFKPTNARHSSQVQEAYKLYRSFDTVFVLKTLFRQVGKSPEQVQFQQFLGRLRKGECNDLDVDYARGRLKGNISEDQLQRFEFALHAFPRRSHVTYHNWEMLRKRFPEHERVVIDNE
;
A
#
# COMPACT_ATOMS: atom_id res chain seq x y z
N MET A 1 -6.94 -2.02 -4.40
CA MET A 1 -6.99 -3.47 -4.72
C MET A 1 -6.11 -4.32 -3.81
N SER A 2 -4.82 -4.03 -3.64
CA SER A 2 -3.90 -4.92 -2.91
C SER A 2 -4.27 -5.18 -1.45
N PHE A 3 -4.94 -4.26 -0.78
CA PHE A 3 -5.41 -4.42 0.62
C PHE A 3 -6.79 -5.06 0.76
N ILE A 4 -7.50 -5.31 -0.34
CA ILE A 4 -8.77 -6.03 -0.30
C ILE A 4 -8.46 -7.51 -0.43
N GLY A 5 -8.88 -8.30 0.56
CA GLY A 5 -8.71 -9.75 0.53
C GLY A 5 -9.94 -10.50 0.02
N GLN A 6 -9.75 -11.77 -0.29
CA GLN A 6 -10.78 -12.64 -0.85
C GLN A 6 -12.03 -12.73 0.03
N LYS A 7 -11.89 -12.83 1.36
CA LYS A 7 -13.06 -12.90 2.25
C LYS A 7 -13.85 -11.60 2.22
N MET A 8 -13.17 -10.46 2.32
CA MET A 8 -13.83 -9.15 2.27
C MET A 8 -14.54 -8.92 0.93
N PHE A 9 -13.91 -9.32 -0.17
CA PHE A 9 -14.48 -9.17 -1.51
C PHE A 9 -15.75 -9.99 -1.71
N TYR A 10 -15.76 -11.24 -1.23
CA TYR A 10 -16.96 -12.05 -1.17
C TYR A 10 -18.07 -11.40 -0.31
N LEU A 11 -17.72 -10.87 0.86
CA LEU A 11 -18.69 -10.22 1.74
C LEU A 11 -19.33 -8.98 1.09
N ILE A 12 -18.54 -8.18 0.37
CA ILE A 12 -19.05 -7.02 -0.38
C ILE A 12 -20.11 -7.46 -1.41
N ASP A 13 -19.80 -8.46 -2.23
CA ASP A 13 -20.75 -9.01 -3.21
C ASP A 13 -22.02 -9.54 -2.54
N ARG A 14 -21.87 -10.32 -1.47
CA ARG A 14 -23.00 -10.88 -0.70
C ARG A 14 -23.89 -9.81 -0.09
N ILE A 15 -23.29 -8.75 0.46
CA ILE A 15 -24.04 -7.64 1.06
C ILE A 15 -24.85 -6.94 -0.04
N ILE A 16 -24.24 -6.64 -1.18
CA ILE A 16 -24.92 -5.97 -2.30
C ILE A 16 -26.10 -6.82 -2.79
N LYS A 17 -25.90 -8.12 -3.02
CA LYS A 17 -26.96 -9.05 -3.44
C LYS A 17 -28.08 -9.21 -2.40
N LYS A 18 -27.78 -9.03 -1.11
CA LYS A 18 -28.82 -9.05 -0.06
C LYS A 18 -29.75 -7.84 -0.15
N TYR A 19 -29.22 -6.69 -0.55
CA TYR A 19 -29.99 -5.44 -0.68
C TYR A 19 -30.67 -5.28 -2.04
N ASP A 20 -30.25 -6.04 -3.05
CA ASP A 20 -30.93 -6.15 -4.34
C ASP A 20 -31.13 -7.63 -4.72
N PRO A 21 -32.17 -8.27 -4.17
CA PRO A 21 -32.44 -9.68 -4.40
C PRO A 21 -32.94 -9.96 -5.83
N GLU A 22 -33.49 -8.98 -6.53
CA GLU A 22 -34.00 -9.13 -7.91
C GLU A 22 -32.90 -9.41 -8.92
N HIS A 23 -31.67 -8.95 -8.63
CA HIS A 23 -30.49 -9.12 -9.48
C HIS A 23 -29.40 -9.99 -8.81
N ALA A 24 -29.73 -10.76 -7.78
CA ALA A 24 -28.76 -11.47 -6.95
C ALA A 24 -27.95 -12.55 -7.70
N GLU A 25 -28.43 -12.98 -8.86
CA GLU A 25 -27.74 -13.88 -9.79
C GLU A 25 -26.54 -13.21 -10.48
N LEU A 26 -26.54 -11.89 -10.61
CA LEU A 26 -25.45 -11.14 -11.25
C LEU A 26 -24.33 -10.81 -10.24
N PRO A 27 -23.06 -10.81 -10.68
CA PRO A 27 -21.95 -10.24 -9.90
C PRO A 27 -22.29 -8.83 -9.42
N PHE A 28 -22.10 -8.56 -8.13
CA PHE A 28 -22.44 -7.31 -7.47
C PHE A 28 -23.85 -6.83 -7.79
N ALA A 29 -24.83 -7.74 -7.91
CA ALA A 29 -26.19 -7.43 -8.33
C ALA A 29 -26.26 -6.59 -9.64
N GLY A 30 -25.30 -6.77 -10.56
CA GLY A 30 -25.26 -6.02 -11.83
C GLY A 30 -24.68 -4.61 -11.73
N ARG A 31 -24.08 -4.22 -10.60
CA ARG A 31 -23.43 -2.90 -10.48
C ARG A 31 -22.11 -2.88 -11.26
N SER A 32 -21.82 -1.75 -11.89
CA SER A 32 -20.51 -1.50 -12.49
C SER A 32 -19.46 -1.31 -11.39
N VAL A 33 -18.49 -2.20 -11.35
CA VAL A 33 -17.39 -2.18 -10.37
C VAL A 33 -16.08 -1.95 -11.09
N VAL A 34 -15.31 -0.98 -10.63
CA VAL A 34 -13.95 -0.70 -11.13
C VAL A 34 -12.95 -0.96 -10.02
N LEU A 35 -11.99 -1.83 -10.30
CA LEU A 35 -10.97 -2.22 -9.35
C LEU A 35 -9.65 -1.50 -9.64
N VAL A 36 -9.24 -0.61 -8.73
CA VAL A 36 -8.01 0.18 -8.87
C VAL A 36 -7.00 -0.19 -7.79
N GLY A 37 -5.74 -0.35 -8.18
CA GLY A 37 -4.62 -0.49 -7.24
C GLY A 37 -3.38 -1.11 -7.86
N ASP A 38 -2.43 -1.46 -7.00
CA ASP A 38 -1.12 -1.98 -7.40
C ASP A 38 -0.84 -3.32 -6.72
N ILE A 39 -0.81 -4.40 -7.50
CA ILE A 39 -0.62 -5.77 -6.97
C ILE A 39 0.77 -6.03 -6.38
N TYR A 40 1.75 -5.16 -6.66
CA TYR A 40 3.11 -5.24 -6.14
C TYR A 40 3.28 -4.50 -4.80
N GLN A 41 2.24 -3.81 -4.33
CA GLN A 41 2.25 -3.19 -3.01
C GLN A 41 1.83 -4.17 -1.91
N LEU A 42 1.73 -3.67 -0.69
CA LEU A 42 1.32 -4.44 0.48
C LEU A 42 -0.03 -5.15 0.23
N GLY A 43 -0.08 -6.43 0.61
CA GLY A 43 -1.27 -7.27 0.58
C GLY A 43 -2.24 -6.98 1.73
N PRO A 44 -3.38 -7.68 1.77
CA PRO A 44 -4.35 -7.54 2.85
C PRO A 44 -3.80 -8.14 4.14
N ILE A 45 -4.18 -7.53 5.27
CA ILE A 45 -3.80 -8.01 6.61
C ILE A 45 -4.78 -9.10 7.03
N GLY A 46 -4.29 -10.30 7.34
CA GLY A 46 -5.12 -11.40 7.83
C GLY A 46 -6.04 -12.05 6.78
N ASP A 47 -5.87 -11.73 5.50
CA ASP A 47 -6.65 -12.28 4.39
C ASP A 47 -5.74 -12.65 3.20
N ARG A 48 -6.31 -13.23 2.14
CA ARG A 48 -5.61 -13.62 0.91
C ARG A 48 -5.80 -12.58 -0.17
N ASN A 49 -4.73 -12.24 -0.90
CA ASN A 49 -4.81 -11.41 -2.11
C ASN A 49 -5.87 -11.95 -3.09
N LEU A 50 -6.64 -11.05 -3.72
CA LEU A 50 -7.67 -11.41 -4.70
C LEU A 50 -7.15 -12.29 -5.84
N PHE A 51 -5.96 -11.95 -6.34
CA PHE A 51 -5.34 -12.63 -7.48
C PHE A 51 -4.67 -13.96 -7.15
N LYS A 52 -4.56 -14.34 -5.86
CA LYS A 52 -3.96 -15.62 -5.49
C LYS A 52 -4.92 -16.77 -5.84
N PRO A 53 -4.50 -17.76 -6.65
CA PRO A 53 -5.32 -18.92 -6.95
C PRO A 53 -5.81 -19.64 -5.70
N THR A 54 -6.96 -20.30 -5.85
CA THR A 54 -7.58 -21.11 -4.80
C THR A 54 -7.59 -22.58 -5.21
N ASN A 55 -7.87 -23.46 -4.24
CA ASN A 55 -7.93 -24.91 -4.41
C ASN A 55 -9.03 -25.47 -3.50
N ALA A 56 -9.29 -26.77 -3.62
CA ALA A 56 -10.37 -27.44 -2.89
C ALA A 56 -10.23 -27.42 -1.36
N ARG A 57 -9.04 -27.11 -0.81
CA ARG A 57 -8.83 -26.99 0.64
C ARG A 57 -9.25 -25.64 1.19
N HIS A 58 -9.51 -24.65 0.33
CA HIS A 58 -9.97 -23.32 0.77
C HIS A 58 -11.49 -23.30 0.94
N SER A 59 -11.98 -22.41 1.80
CA SER A 59 -13.41 -22.28 2.05
C SER A 59 -14.18 -21.84 0.80
N SER A 60 -15.48 -22.13 0.74
CA SER A 60 -16.34 -21.73 -0.38
C SER A 60 -16.29 -20.22 -0.61
N GLN A 61 -16.28 -19.40 0.45
CA GLN A 61 -16.18 -17.94 0.32
C GLN A 61 -14.92 -17.50 -0.42
N VAL A 62 -13.78 -18.14 -0.13
CA VAL A 62 -12.50 -17.84 -0.77
C VAL A 62 -12.52 -18.27 -2.24
N GLN A 63 -13.08 -19.44 -2.54
CA GLN A 63 -13.21 -19.92 -3.90
C GLN A 63 -14.14 -19.04 -4.75
N GLU A 64 -15.28 -18.63 -4.19
CA GLU A 64 -16.24 -17.73 -4.85
C GLU A 64 -15.65 -16.34 -5.06
N ALA A 65 -14.95 -15.77 -4.07
CA ALA A 65 -14.23 -14.52 -4.23
C ALA A 65 -13.21 -14.56 -5.39
N TYR A 66 -12.49 -15.68 -5.54
CA TYR A 66 -11.55 -15.84 -6.64
C TYR A 66 -12.28 -15.92 -7.99
N LYS A 67 -13.38 -16.67 -8.08
CA LYS A 67 -14.22 -16.71 -9.30
C LYS A 67 -14.76 -15.33 -9.66
N LEU A 68 -15.23 -14.58 -8.67
CA LEU A 68 -15.71 -13.20 -8.83
C LEU A 68 -14.59 -12.27 -9.29
N TYR A 69 -13.39 -12.37 -8.72
CA TYR A 69 -12.24 -11.59 -9.20
C TYR A 69 -11.88 -11.94 -10.65
N ARG A 70 -12.00 -13.22 -11.03
CA ARG A 70 -11.75 -13.69 -12.39
C ARG A 70 -12.83 -13.29 -13.41
N SER A 71 -13.99 -12.79 -12.97
CA SER A 71 -15.00 -12.26 -13.89
C SER A 71 -14.67 -10.86 -14.41
N PHE A 72 -13.64 -10.19 -13.87
CA PHE A 72 -13.10 -8.96 -14.43
C PHE A 72 -12.23 -9.33 -15.64
N ASP A 73 -12.76 -9.16 -16.84
CA ASP A 73 -12.13 -9.50 -18.11
C ASP A 73 -11.31 -8.36 -18.72
N THR A 74 -11.59 -7.13 -18.31
CA THR A 74 -10.97 -5.92 -18.83
C THR A 74 -9.94 -5.38 -17.85
N VAL A 75 -8.68 -5.29 -18.28
CA VAL A 75 -7.56 -4.83 -17.46
C VAL A 75 -6.80 -3.70 -18.15
N PHE A 76 -6.71 -2.55 -17.49
CA PHE A 76 -5.89 -1.42 -17.92
C PHE A 76 -4.62 -1.33 -17.07
N VAL A 77 -3.45 -1.33 -17.71
CA VAL A 77 -2.15 -1.20 -17.05
C VAL A 77 -1.57 0.19 -17.34
N LEU A 78 -1.48 1.01 -16.30
CA LEU A 78 -0.84 2.33 -16.37
C LEU A 78 0.68 2.19 -16.38
N LYS A 79 1.34 2.74 -17.40
CA LYS A 79 2.80 2.59 -17.62
C LYS A 79 3.62 3.82 -17.20
N THR A 80 2.98 4.99 -17.12
CA THR A 80 3.68 6.27 -16.87
C THR A 80 3.76 6.56 -15.37
N LEU A 81 4.97 6.82 -14.87
CA LEU A 81 5.22 7.26 -13.49
C LEU A 81 5.14 8.79 -13.41
N PHE A 82 4.14 9.31 -12.71
CA PHE A 82 3.93 10.75 -12.52
C PHE A 82 4.40 11.30 -11.16
N ARG A 83 4.86 10.44 -10.24
CA ARG A 83 5.31 10.90 -8.91
C ARG A 83 6.78 11.30 -8.90
N GLN A 84 7.64 10.53 -9.56
CA GLN A 84 9.08 10.79 -9.67
C GLN A 84 9.41 11.42 -11.02
N VAL A 85 8.71 12.48 -11.43
CA VAL A 85 8.85 13.07 -12.78
C VAL A 85 10.21 13.75 -12.94
N GLY A 86 10.86 13.47 -14.06
CA GLY A 86 11.97 14.24 -14.57
C GLY A 86 12.98 13.38 -15.32
N LYS A 87 13.89 14.04 -16.03
CA LYS A 87 14.86 13.43 -16.95
C LYS A 87 16.31 13.60 -16.49
N SER A 88 16.54 14.11 -15.28
CA SER A 88 17.90 14.20 -14.75
C SER A 88 18.46 12.77 -14.55
N PRO A 89 19.78 12.56 -14.69
CA PRO A 89 20.40 11.26 -14.47
C PRO A 89 20.01 10.62 -13.13
N GLU A 90 19.92 11.42 -12.06
CA GLU A 90 19.56 10.97 -10.71
C GLU A 90 18.11 10.51 -10.64
N GLN A 91 17.20 11.21 -11.30
CA GLN A 91 15.78 10.84 -11.35
C GLN A 91 15.57 9.56 -12.16
N VAL A 92 16.27 9.42 -13.29
CA VAL A 92 16.25 8.21 -14.11
C VAL A 92 16.79 7.02 -13.31
N GLN A 93 17.91 7.18 -12.61
CA GLN A 93 18.47 6.14 -11.74
C GLN A 93 17.47 5.74 -10.65
N PHE A 94 16.81 6.70 -10.01
CA PHE A 94 15.82 6.43 -8.97
C PHE A 94 14.58 5.70 -9.51
N GLN A 95 14.07 6.09 -10.68
CA GLN A 95 12.95 5.40 -11.34
C GLN A 95 13.31 3.94 -11.67
N GLN A 96 14.51 3.70 -12.19
CA GLN A 96 14.98 2.34 -12.49
C GLN A 96 15.11 1.49 -11.23
N PHE A 97 15.70 2.05 -10.16
CA PHE A 97 15.79 1.40 -8.84
C PHE A 97 14.41 1.00 -8.31
N LEU A 98 13.44 1.93 -8.29
CA LEU A 98 12.07 1.64 -7.86
C LEU A 98 11.37 0.60 -8.74
N GLY A 99 11.64 0.63 -10.05
CA GLY A 99 11.09 -0.33 -11.01
C GLY A 99 11.55 -1.77 -10.75
N ARG A 100 12.82 -1.97 -10.41
CA ARG A 100 13.37 -3.27 -10.01
C ARG A 100 12.85 -3.71 -8.64
N LEU A 101 12.91 -2.82 -7.66
CA LEU A 101 12.43 -3.08 -6.30
C LEU A 101 10.96 -3.53 -6.29
N ARG A 102 10.11 -2.90 -7.12
CA ARG A 102 8.70 -3.27 -7.29
C ARG A 102 8.51 -4.74 -7.69
N LYS A 103 9.41 -5.28 -8.50
CA LYS A 103 9.35 -6.68 -9.00
C LYS A 103 10.07 -7.67 -8.08
N GLY A 104 10.72 -7.18 -7.01
CA GLY A 104 11.62 -7.99 -6.19
C GLY A 104 12.96 -8.28 -6.86
N GLU A 105 13.33 -7.50 -7.88
CA GLU A 105 14.65 -7.56 -8.52
C GLU A 105 15.62 -6.66 -7.76
N CYS A 106 16.86 -7.10 -7.58
CA CYS A 106 17.93 -6.33 -6.93
C CYS A 106 19.28 -6.74 -7.52
N ASN A 107 20.11 -5.77 -7.88
CA ASN A 107 21.49 -5.98 -8.32
C ASN A 107 22.48 -5.17 -7.46
N ASP A 108 23.77 -5.34 -7.69
CA ASP A 108 24.81 -4.66 -6.89
C ASP A 108 24.69 -3.12 -6.95
N LEU A 109 24.30 -2.58 -8.12
CA LEU A 109 24.05 -1.14 -8.29
C LEU A 109 22.88 -0.64 -7.42
N ASP A 110 21.84 -1.46 -7.23
CA ASP A 110 20.70 -1.13 -6.35
C ASP A 110 21.12 -1.11 -4.89
N VAL A 111 21.97 -2.06 -4.49
CA VAL A 111 22.52 -2.14 -3.13
C VAL A 111 23.39 -0.92 -2.85
N ASP A 112 24.30 -0.59 -3.75
CA ASP A 112 25.19 0.57 -3.59
C ASP A 112 24.41 1.89 -3.62
N TYR A 113 23.41 2.00 -4.49
CA TYR A 113 22.49 3.14 -4.49
C TYR A 113 21.77 3.29 -3.14
N ALA A 114 21.23 2.20 -2.58
CA ALA A 114 20.56 2.23 -1.28
C ALA A 114 21.52 2.56 -0.14
N ARG A 115 22.75 2.00 -0.15
CA ARG A 115 23.80 2.31 0.83
C ARG A 115 24.18 3.79 0.82
N GLY A 116 24.29 4.40 -0.36
CA GLY A 116 24.57 5.83 -0.50
C GLY A 116 23.48 6.73 0.10
N ARG A 117 22.30 6.20 0.44
CA ARG A 117 21.20 6.93 1.08
C ARG A 117 21.08 6.68 2.59
N LEU A 118 21.97 5.89 3.18
CA LEU A 118 22.03 5.71 4.62
C LEU A 118 22.47 7.01 5.29
N LYS A 119 21.98 7.28 6.52
CA LYS A 119 22.27 8.52 7.26
C LYS A 119 23.76 8.83 7.38
N GLY A 120 24.61 7.81 7.54
CA GLY A 120 26.07 7.98 7.63
C GLY A 120 26.78 8.31 6.32
N ASN A 121 26.10 8.22 5.17
CA ASN A 121 26.67 8.39 3.85
C ASN A 121 26.13 9.63 3.11
N ILE A 122 25.29 10.44 3.77
CA ILE A 122 24.77 11.70 3.23
C ILE A 122 25.33 12.89 4.02
N SER A 123 25.43 14.06 3.38
CA SER A 123 25.99 15.25 4.01
C SER A 123 25.08 15.81 5.11
N GLU A 124 25.68 16.60 6.01
CA GLU A 124 24.94 17.28 7.09
C GLU A 124 23.84 18.21 6.55
N ASP A 125 24.10 18.93 5.45
CA ASP A 125 23.08 19.73 4.75
C ASP A 125 21.88 18.88 4.33
N GLN A 126 22.13 17.70 3.75
CA GLN A 126 21.05 16.81 3.37
C GLN A 126 20.28 16.28 4.58
N LEU A 127 20.98 15.96 5.67
CA LEU A 127 20.34 15.51 6.91
C LEU A 127 19.42 16.58 7.50
N GLN A 128 19.87 17.84 7.54
CA GLN A 128 19.08 18.97 8.03
C GLN A 128 17.80 19.16 7.20
N ARG A 129 17.85 18.96 5.88
CA ARG A 129 16.65 19.02 5.03
C ARG A 129 15.58 17.98 5.38
N PHE A 130 15.97 16.88 6.03
CA PHE A 130 15.04 15.83 6.47
C PHE A 130 14.67 15.92 7.95
N GLU A 131 15.13 16.95 8.68
CA GLU A 131 14.93 17.07 10.12
C GLU A 131 13.45 16.93 10.54
N PHE A 132 12.55 17.55 9.80
CA PHE A 132 11.10 17.51 10.02
C PHE A 132 10.35 16.76 8.91
N ALA A 133 11.05 15.96 8.11
CA ALA A 133 10.41 15.18 7.05
C ALA A 133 9.54 14.05 7.63
N LEU A 134 8.59 13.58 6.81
CA LEU A 134 7.79 12.40 7.14
C LEU A 134 8.68 11.16 7.20
N HIS A 135 8.58 10.41 8.30
CA HIS A 135 9.28 9.14 8.47
C HIS A 135 8.31 7.97 8.39
N ALA A 136 8.67 6.96 7.59
CA ALA A 136 7.92 5.71 7.49
C ALA A 136 8.57 4.63 8.37
N PHE A 137 7.77 3.96 9.20
CA PHE A 137 8.22 2.89 10.07
C PHE A 137 7.43 1.60 9.86
N PRO A 138 8.04 0.42 10.06
CA PRO A 138 7.35 -0.86 9.90
C PRO A 138 6.34 -1.16 11.02
N ARG A 139 6.45 -0.50 12.18
CA ARG A 139 5.63 -0.78 13.37
C ARG A 139 5.01 0.48 13.93
N ARG A 140 3.77 0.37 14.39
CA ARG A 140 3.04 1.47 15.05
C ARG A 140 3.77 1.99 16.29
N SER A 141 4.39 1.12 17.09
CA SER A 141 5.17 1.54 18.27
C SER A 141 6.29 2.51 17.91
N HIS A 142 7.00 2.29 16.79
CA HIS A 142 8.04 3.19 16.32
C HIS A 142 7.46 4.49 15.76
N VAL A 143 6.31 4.44 15.07
CA VAL A 143 5.59 5.65 14.64
C VAL A 143 5.21 6.50 15.85
N THR A 144 4.58 5.90 16.87
CA THR A 144 4.18 6.60 18.10
C THR A 144 5.38 7.22 18.77
N TYR A 145 6.45 6.45 19.00
CA TYR A 145 7.66 6.96 19.62
C TYR A 145 8.26 8.13 18.84
N HIS A 146 8.46 7.98 17.52
CA HIS A 146 9.03 9.03 16.69
C HIS A 146 8.16 10.28 16.66
N ASN A 147 6.84 10.14 16.52
CA ASN A 147 5.92 11.29 16.51
C ASN A 147 5.96 12.06 17.84
N TRP A 148 6.07 11.36 18.98
CA TRP A 148 6.23 12.02 20.28
C TRP A 148 7.53 12.81 20.38
N GLU A 149 8.64 12.23 19.91
CA GLU A 149 9.93 12.94 19.89
C GLU A 149 9.88 14.17 18.98
N MET A 150 9.27 14.06 17.80
CA MET A 150 9.10 15.18 16.88
C MET A 150 8.17 16.27 17.45
N LEU A 151 7.11 15.89 18.16
CA LEU A 151 6.22 16.84 18.81
C LEU A 151 6.96 17.64 19.88
N ARG A 152 7.71 16.95 20.77
CA ARG A 152 8.53 17.60 21.81
C ARG A 152 9.58 18.53 21.22
N LYS A 153 10.22 18.10 20.14
CA LYS A 153 11.25 18.89 19.45
C LYS A 153 10.65 20.14 18.79
N ARG A 154 9.44 20.04 18.24
CA ARG A 154 8.77 21.16 17.57
C ARG A 154 8.11 22.15 18.53
N PHE A 155 7.62 21.66 19.67
CA PHE A 155 6.93 22.45 20.70
C PHE A 155 7.55 22.19 22.09
N PRO A 156 8.75 22.73 22.36
CA PRO A 156 9.50 22.45 23.59
C PRO A 156 8.87 23.04 24.86
N GLU A 157 8.02 24.07 24.73
CA GLU A 157 7.40 24.80 25.83
C GLU A 157 5.96 25.22 25.42
N HIS A 158 4.94 24.78 26.18
CA HIS A 158 3.54 25.26 26.21
C HIS A 158 2.51 24.65 25.22
N GLU A 159 1.86 23.57 25.68
CA GLU A 159 0.41 23.34 25.77
C GLU A 159 0.22 21.85 26.12
N ARG A 160 0.51 21.50 27.38
CA ARG A 160 -0.04 20.27 27.94
C ARG A 160 -1.52 20.55 28.18
N VAL A 161 -2.35 20.38 27.15
CA VAL A 161 -3.79 20.27 27.37
C VAL A 161 -3.98 18.96 28.13
N VAL A 162 -4.06 19.08 29.45
CA VAL A 162 -4.53 18.01 30.32
C VAL A 162 -6.00 17.83 29.93
N ILE A 163 -6.29 16.78 29.17
CA ILE A 163 -7.66 16.32 29.02
C ILE A 163 -7.96 15.60 30.33
N ASP A 164 -8.53 16.34 31.28
CA ASP A 164 -9.14 15.74 32.46
C ASP A 164 -10.28 14.83 31.97
N ASN A 165 -10.12 13.53 32.20
CA ASN A 165 -11.20 12.58 31.99
C ASN A 165 -12.07 12.62 33.25
N GLU A 166 -13.20 13.32 33.19
CA GLU A 166 -14.35 13.05 34.06
C GLU A 166 -15.02 11.72 33.70
#